data_AF-X6MJS0-F1
#
_entry.id   AF-X6MJS0-F1
#
_cell.length_a   1.000
_cell.length_b   1.000
_cell.length_c   1.000
_cell.angle_alpha   90.00
_cell.angle_beta   90.00
_cell.angle_gamma   90.00
#
_symmetry.space_group_name_H-M   'P 1'
#
loop_
_entity.id
_entity.type
_entity.pdbx_description
1 polymer ?
#
loop_
_entity_poly.entity_id
_entity_poly.type
_entity_poly.pdbx_seq_one_letter_code
_entity_poly.pdbx_strand_id
1 'polypeptide(L)'
;IWNQNLYLIAPLLTSPQRVRYKKIKEIIESGEYDIICFQEAFVKYYMNDIKQCATDYYFHQFPHGNSIAAQSTGIVVFSKYPIIEVSVYHYFHHGDYHAYKGVGLIRIEINKRFRADIYNTHLHACYHEDAFDPSVDMYYSHRVAQAYDLASFIQLTRKSELCVLCADLNAPVTDLVAQIPKTLCRLRDVLHDEDTTYWNHTNTFTTNADNAKLQPLRLDYVLFDYNARAIANVDVRAKVLKEYAHTHVVNGYDNNNNDNDNR
;
A
#
# COMPACT_ATOMS: atom_id res chain seq x y z
N ILE A 1 -0.69 11.08 5.87
CA ILE A 1 -0.52 10.21 4.68
C ILE A 1 -1.12 8.85 4.98
N TRP A 2 -1.90 8.29 4.05
CA TRP A 2 -2.41 6.93 4.14
C TRP A 2 -1.81 6.07 3.03
N ASN A 3 -1.07 5.01 3.38
CA ASN A 3 -0.53 4.03 2.44
C ASN A 3 -1.24 2.68 2.62
N GLN A 4 -1.72 2.08 1.53
CA GLN A 4 -2.53 0.86 1.62
C GLN A 4 -2.56 0.02 0.34
N ASN A 5 -2.17 -1.26 0.47
CA ASN A 5 -2.52 -2.28 -0.51
C ASN A 5 -4.02 -2.61 -0.45
N LEU A 6 -4.75 -2.44 -1.55
CA LEU A 6 -6.21 -2.57 -1.60
C LEU A 6 -6.72 -4.02 -1.71
N TYR A 7 -5.90 -4.93 -2.24
CA TYR A 7 -6.31 -6.30 -2.59
C TYR A 7 -7.55 -6.38 -3.50
N LEU A 8 -7.69 -5.41 -4.43
CA LEU A 8 -8.77 -5.34 -5.42
C LEU A 8 -8.30 -5.91 -6.76
N ILE A 9 -7.88 -7.18 -6.72
CA ILE A 9 -7.27 -7.90 -7.85
C ILE A 9 -8.30 -8.58 -8.78
N ALA A 10 -9.56 -8.71 -8.35
CA ALA A 10 -10.62 -9.42 -9.08
C ALA A 10 -11.83 -8.52 -9.37
N PRO A 11 -12.51 -8.67 -10.53
CA PRO A 11 -13.71 -7.90 -10.85
C PRO A 11 -14.91 -8.15 -9.93
N LEU A 12 -14.94 -9.29 -9.26
CA LEU A 12 -15.98 -9.66 -8.30
C LEU A 12 -15.37 -9.73 -6.91
N LEU A 13 -15.84 -8.87 -6.02
CA LEU A 13 -15.41 -8.90 -4.63
C LEU A 13 -16.09 -10.05 -3.88
N THR A 14 -15.31 -10.71 -3.03
CA THR A 14 -15.83 -11.54 -1.95
C THR A 14 -16.55 -10.69 -0.90
N SER A 15 -17.30 -11.32 0.00
CA SER A 15 -17.99 -10.58 1.08
C SER A 15 -17.03 -9.76 1.96
N PRO A 16 -15.87 -10.27 2.40
CA PRO A 16 -14.88 -9.46 3.12
C PRO A 16 -14.38 -8.27 2.29
N GLN A 17 -14.03 -8.49 1.01
CA GLN A 17 -13.56 -7.42 0.14
C GLN A 17 -14.59 -6.30 -0.03
N ARG A 18 -15.90 -6.60 -0.07
CA ARG A 18 -16.97 -5.59 -0.10
C ARG A 18 -17.01 -4.73 1.17
N VAL A 19 -16.84 -5.33 2.35
CA VAL A 19 -16.82 -4.60 3.63
C VAL A 19 -15.65 -3.63 3.67
N ARG A 20 -14.45 -4.11 3.32
CA ARG A 20 -13.25 -3.27 3.20
C ARG A 20 -13.43 -2.15 2.19
N TYR A 21 -13.97 -2.46 1.02
CA TYR A 21 -14.23 -1.48 -0.01
C TYR A 21 -15.12 -0.33 0.48
N LYS A 22 -16.23 -0.66 1.17
CA LYS A 22 -17.10 0.35 1.78
C LYS A 22 -16.34 1.19 2.80
N LYS A 23 -15.54 0.57 3.66
CA LYS A 23 -14.80 1.28 4.70
C LYS A 23 -13.70 2.20 4.16
N ILE A 24 -13.05 1.77 3.08
CA ILE A 24 -12.10 2.62 2.35
C ILE A 24 -12.80 3.90 1.88
N LYS A 25 -14.00 3.79 1.30
CA LYS A 25 -14.77 4.96 0.85
C LYS A 25 -15.10 5.90 2.01
N GLU A 26 -15.60 5.37 3.13
CA GLU A 26 -15.91 6.17 4.33
C GLU A 26 -14.69 6.97 4.82
N ILE A 27 -13.48 6.41 4.72
CA ILE A 27 -12.26 7.06 5.19
C ILE A 27 -11.77 8.11 4.20
N ILE A 28 -11.89 7.86 2.91
CA ILE A 28 -11.62 8.88 1.88
C ILE A 28 -12.56 10.08 2.08
N GLU A 29 -13.86 9.81 2.27
CA GLU A 29 -14.90 10.81 2.51
C GLU A 29 -14.71 11.58 3.81
N SER A 30 -14.11 10.96 4.84
CA SER A 30 -13.78 11.65 6.10
C SER A 30 -12.79 12.79 5.91
N GLY A 31 -12.01 12.78 4.82
CA GLY A 31 -11.00 13.80 4.55
C GLY A 31 -9.83 13.79 5.54
N GLU A 32 -9.61 12.71 6.30
CA GLU A 32 -8.59 12.65 7.36
C GLU A 32 -7.15 12.80 6.83
N TYR A 33 -6.87 12.36 5.60
CA TYR A 33 -5.51 12.30 5.05
C TYR A 33 -5.30 13.29 3.92
N ASP A 34 -4.15 13.97 3.87
CA ASP A 34 -3.85 14.89 2.76
C ASP A 34 -3.34 14.18 1.51
N ILE A 35 -2.67 13.04 1.71
CA ILE A 35 -2.13 12.18 0.65
C ILE A 35 -2.55 10.74 0.92
N ILE A 36 -3.04 10.07 -0.13
CA ILE A 36 -3.45 8.66 -0.09
C ILE A 36 -2.73 7.93 -1.23
N CYS A 37 -2.02 6.86 -0.91
CA CYS A 37 -1.31 6.02 -1.85
C CYS A 37 -1.86 4.60 -1.77
N PHE A 38 -2.35 4.09 -2.89
CA PHE A 38 -2.88 2.74 -2.96
C PHE A 38 -2.04 1.86 -3.88
N GLN A 39 -1.93 0.59 -3.51
CA GLN A 39 -1.40 -0.50 -4.32
C GLN A 39 -2.52 -1.51 -4.62
N GLU A 40 -2.31 -2.38 -5.62
CA GLU A 40 -3.31 -3.33 -6.14
C GLU A 40 -4.65 -2.71 -6.58
N ALA A 41 -4.58 -1.47 -7.06
CA ALA A 41 -5.69 -0.70 -7.63
C ALA A 41 -5.98 -1.09 -9.10
N PHE A 42 -6.12 -2.39 -9.38
CA PHE A 42 -6.19 -2.89 -10.77
C PHE A 42 -7.56 -2.73 -11.43
N VAL A 43 -8.64 -2.84 -10.67
CA VAL A 43 -10.00 -2.87 -11.21
C VAL A 43 -10.55 -1.45 -11.42
N LYS A 44 -10.64 -1.05 -12.70
CA LYS A 44 -11.10 0.29 -13.11
C LYS A 44 -12.47 0.70 -12.56
N TYR A 45 -13.41 -0.24 -12.49
CA TYR A 45 -14.75 0.05 -11.95
C TYR A 45 -14.68 0.58 -10.51
N TYR A 46 -13.97 -0.12 -9.63
CA TYR A 46 -13.78 0.31 -8.24
C TYR A 46 -12.96 1.59 -8.14
N MET A 47 -11.95 1.78 -8.99
CA MET A 47 -11.18 3.02 -8.99
C MET A 47 -11.98 4.24 -9.44
N ASN A 48 -12.88 4.07 -10.42
CA ASN A 48 -13.76 5.14 -10.85
C ASN A 48 -14.75 5.54 -9.74
N ASP A 49 -15.32 4.57 -9.03
CA ASP A 49 -16.23 4.84 -7.92
C ASP A 49 -15.51 5.47 -6.72
N ILE A 50 -14.32 4.98 -6.34
CA ILE A 50 -13.48 5.64 -5.32
C ILE A 50 -13.14 7.08 -5.72
N LYS A 51 -12.76 7.31 -7.00
CA LYS A 51 -12.45 8.65 -7.50
C LYS A 51 -13.63 9.61 -7.40
N GLN A 52 -14.86 9.11 -7.60
CA GLN A 52 -16.08 9.92 -7.46
C GLN A 52 -16.35 10.35 -6.01
N CYS A 53 -15.96 9.53 -5.02
CA CYS A 53 -16.04 9.89 -3.60
C CYS A 53 -14.93 10.85 -3.15
N ALA A 54 -13.79 10.86 -3.83
CA ALA A 54 -12.61 11.65 -3.46
C ALA A 54 -12.61 13.05 -4.10
N THR A 55 -13.72 13.80 -4.05
CA THR A 55 -13.88 15.07 -4.81
C THR A 55 -12.88 16.15 -4.43
N ASP A 56 -12.39 16.14 -3.19
CA ASP A 56 -11.44 17.13 -2.66
C ASP A 56 -9.98 16.79 -2.99
N TYR A 57 -9.75 15.75 -3.80
CA TYR A 57 -8.42 15.26 -4.14
C TYR A 57 -8.14 15.36 -5.63
N TYR A 58 -6.94 15.85 -5.95
CA TYR A 58 -6.28 15.54 -7.21
C TYR A 58 -5.96 14.04 -7.25
N PHE A 59 -6.25 13.40 -8.38
CA PHE A 59 -6.07 11.97 -8.57
C PHE A 59 -5.11 11.68 -9.72
N HIS A 60 -4.18 10.75 -9.50
CA HIS A 60 -3.36 10.20 -10.56
C HIS A 60 -3.29 8.67 -10.46
N GLN A 61 -3.52 8.00 -11.59
CA GLN A 61 -3.29 6.57 -11.77
C GLN A 61 -2.17 6.38 -12.78
N PHE A 62 -1.12 5.68 -12.38
CA PHE A 62 0.06 5.53 -13.22
C PHE A 62 -0.22 4.54 -14.35
N PRO A 63 -0.07 4.98 -15.62
CA PRO A 63 -0.47 4.21 -16.77
C PRO A 63 0.39 2.97 -16.95
N HIS A 64 -0.19 1.98 -17.61
CA HIS A 64 0.45 0.72 -17.94
C HIS A 64 1.01 0.75 -19.36
N GLY A 65 2.21 0.21 -19.58
CA GLY A 65 2.95 0.30 -20.84
C GLY A 65 2.59 -0.69 -21.95
N ASN A 66 1.31 -1.12 -22.10
CA ASN A 66 0.74 -1.96 -23.19
C ASN A 66 0.17 -3.38 -22.90
N SER A 67 -0.23 -3.79 -21.68
CA SER A 67 -1.00 -5.04 -21.47
C SER A 67 -2.51 -4.87 -21.71
N ILE A 68 -3.11 -5.88 -22.35
CA ILE A 68 -4.55 -6.03 -22.56
C ILE A 68 -5.27 -6.45 -21.26
N ALA A 69 -4.57 -7.06 -20.31
CA ALA A 69 -5.14 -7.66 -19.10
C ALA A 69 -5.18 -6.71 -17.88
N ALA A 70 -4.23 -5.78 -17.77
CA ALA A 70 -4.16 -4.81 -16.68
C ALA A 70 -4.09 -3.38 -17.24
N GLN A 71 -5.06 -2.53 -16.89
CA GLN A 71 -5.16 -1.17 -17.43
C GLN A 71 -4.28 -0.14 -16.67
N SER A 72 -3.60 -0.56 -15.61
CA SER A 72 -2.68 0.28 -14.82
C SER A 72 -1.57 -0.57 -14.19
N THR A 73 -0.56 0.10 -13.63
CA THR A 73 0.50 -0.51 -12.78
C THR A 73 -0.01 -0.99 -11.41
N GLY A 74 -1.30 -0.80 -11.12
CA GLY A 74 -1.89 -1.12 -9.82
C GLY A 74 -1.60 -0.10 -8.73
N ILE A 75 -0.88 0.99 -9.03
CA ILE A 75 -0.61 2.07 -8.07
C ILE A 75 -1.37 3.35 -8.44
N VAL A 76 -1.97 3.99 -7.44
CA VAL A 76 -2.67 5.28 -7.59
C VAL A 76 -2.36 6.21 -6.42
N VAL A 77 -2.45 7.52 -6.65
CA VAL A 77 -2.25 8.53 -5.63
C VAL A 77 -3.39 9.56 -5.66
N PHE A 78 -3.90 9.90 -4.49
CA PHE A 78 -4.78 11.02 -4.24
C PHE A 78 -4.04 12.07 -3.42
N SER A 79 -4.23 13.34 -3.74
CA SER A 79 -3.58 14.47 -3.07
C SER A 79 -4.55 15.62 -2.93
N LYS A 80 -4.69 16.21 -1.73
CA LYS A 80 -5.39 17.49 -1.56
C LYS A 80 -4.62 18.68 -2.15
N TYR A 81 -3.34 18.49 -2.44
CA TYR A 81 -2.46 19.49 -3.03
C TYR A 81 -2.33 19.31 -4.54
N PRO A 82 -2.23 20.40 -5.32
CA PRO A 82 -2.06 20.34 -6.78
C PRO A 82 -0.87 19.48 -7.20
N ILE A 83 -1.10 18.59 -8.16
CA ILE A 83 -0.06 17.79 -8.82
C ILE A 83 0.55 18.64 -9.94
N ILE A 84 1.86 18.89 -9.86
CA ILE A 84 2.59 19.76 -10.79
C ILE A 84 3.54 19.00 -11.71
N GLU A 85 3.92 17.77 -11.36
CA GLU A 85 4.76 16.89 -12.20
C GLU A 85 4.39 15.43 -11.92
N VAL A 86 4.54 14.60 -12.96
CA VAL A 86 4.31 13.16 -12.87
C VAL A 86 5.45 12.46 -13.59
N SER A 87 5.94 11.36 -13.02
CA SER A 87 6.88 10.45 -13.68
C SER A 87 6.60 9.02 -13.27
N VAL A 88 6.97 8.05 -14.11
CA VAL A 88 6.83 6.63 -13.80
C VAL A 88 8.04 5.88 -14.31
N TYR A 89 8.50 4.89 -13.55
CA TYR A 89 9.50 3.94 -13.97
C TYR A 89 8.95 2.52 -13.80
N HIS A 90 9.03 1.72 -14.85
CA HIS A 90 8.58 0.33 -14.83
C HIS A 90 9.74 -0.61 -14.55
N TYR A 91 9.51 -1.56 -13.67
CA TYR A 91 10.45 -2.63 -13.35
C TYR A 91 10.38 -3.70 -14.45
N PHE A 92 11.48 -3.96 -15.13
CA PHE A 92 11.55 -4.99 -16.19
C PHE A 92 12.22 -6.26 -15.67
N HIS A 93 11.52 -7.02 -14.83
CA HIS A 93 12.01 -8.26 -14.20
C HIS A 93 10.99 -9.41 -14.37
N HIS A 94 11.45 -10.66 -14.50
CA HIS A 94 10.60 -11.86 -14.71
C HIS A 94 9.65 -12.12 -13.52
N GLY A 95 8.46 -12.69 -13.80
CA GLY A 95 7.41 -13.03 -12.83
C GLY A 95 6.19 -12.10 -12.89
N ASP A 96 6.41 -10.80 -12.68
CA ASP A 96 5.38 -9.73 -12.71
C ASP A 96 5.30 -8.96 -14.04
N TYR A 97 5.89 -9.50 -15.11
CA TYR A 97 5.93 -8.86 -16.44
C TYR A 97 4.54 -8.46 -16.96
N HIS A 98 3.48 -9.19 -16.58
CA HIS A 98 2.11 -8.89 -17.00
C HIS A 98 1.45 -7.75 -16.21
N ALA A 99 1.94 -7.44 -15.01
CA ALA A 99 1.41 -6.38 -14.15
C ALA A 99 2.10 -5.03 -14.36
N TYR A 100 3.28 -5.00 -15.01
CA TYR A 100 4.11 -3.81 -15.24
C TYR A 100 4.31 -3.00 -13.95
N LYS A 101 4.70 -3.71 -12.88
CA LYS A 101 5.04 -3.09 -11.60
C LYS A 101 6.09 -2.00 -11.80
N GLY A 102 6.07 -1.02 -10.91
CA GLY A 102 6.93 0.14 -11.05
C GLY A 102 6.85 1.06 -9.85
N VAL A 103 7.51 2.19 -9.99
CA VAL A 103 7.39 3.32 -9.08
C VAL A 103 6.80 4.51 -9.84
N GLY A 104 5.75 5.07 -9.26
CA GLY A 104 5.15 6.32 -9.70
C GLY A 104 5.61 7.46 -8.81
N LEU A 105 6.00 8.58 -9.41
CA LEU A 105 6.27 9.85 -8.75
C LEU A 105 5.18 10.84 -9.12
N ILE A 106 4.54 11.45 -8.11
CA ILE A 106 3.91 12.76 -8.27
C ILE A 106 4.72 13.80 -7.52
N ARG A 107 4.89 14.96 -8.12
CA ARG A 107 5.35 16.16 -7.40
C ARG A 107 4.16 17.05 -7.13
N ILE A 108 4.00 17.45 -5.88
CA ILE A 108 2.90 18.30 -5.44
C ILE A 108 3.40 19.66 -4.97
N GLU A 109 2.54 20.66 -5.03
CA GLU A 109 2.80 21.99 -4.50
C GLU A 109 1.93 22.27 -3.26
N ILE A 110 2.58 22.46 -2.11
CA ILE A 110 1.94 22.73 -0.83
C ILE A 110 2.01 24.23 -0.56
N ASN A 111 0.85 24.88 -0.44
CA ASN A 111 0.70 26.30 -0.13
C ASN A 111 1.52 27.25 -1.03
N LYS A 112 1.74 26.89 -2.31
CA LYS A 112 2.52 27.66 -3.31
C LYS A 112 3.97 27.96 -2.92
N ARG A 113 4.51 27.26 -1.91
CA ARG A 113 5.82 27.58 -1.33
C ARG A 113 6.71 26.36 -1.19
N PHE A 114 6.14 25.20 -0.88
CA PHE A 114 6.87 23.96 -0.67
C PHE A 114 6.47 22.96 -1.72
N ARG A 115 7.41 22.10 -2.11
CA ARG A 115 7.11 20.95 -2.95
C ARG A 115 7.38 19.67 -2.19
N ALA A 116 6.63 18.65 -2.53
CA ALA A 116 6.88 17.30 -2.06
C ALA A 116 6.91 16.32 -3.23
N ASP A 117 7.88 15.44 -3.22
CA ASP A 117 7.98 14.29 -4.09
C ASP A 117 7.33 13.10 -3.39
N ILE A 118 6.23 12.59 -3.95
CA ILE A 118 5.50 11.44 -3.44
C ILE A 118 5.72 10.27 -4.39
N TYR A 119 6.45 9.27 -3.91
CA TYR A 119 6.71 8.02 -4.59
C TYR A 119 5.71 6.97 -4.11
N ASN A 120 5.07 6.26 -5.02
CA ASN A 120 4.22 5.11 -4.74
C ASN A 120 4.75 3.88 -5.49
N THR A 121 4.92 2.75 -4.81
CA THR A 121 5.37 1.51 -5.43
C THR A 121 4.78 0.27 -4.75
N HIS A 122 4.76 -0.82 -5.50
CA HIS A 122 4.45 -2.17 -5.04
C HIS A 122 5.52 -3.07 -5.65
N LEU A 123 6.38 -3.67 -4.84
CA LEU A 123 7.42 -4.59 -5.33
C LEU A 123 6.84 -5.99 -5.58
N HIS A 124 7.60 -6.85 -6.26
CA HIS A 124 7.20 -8.22 -6.56
C HIS A 124 6.75 -8.94 -5.29
N ALA A 125 5.72 -9.79 -5.35
CA ALA A 125 5.26 -10.51 -4.16
C ALA A 125 6.18 -11.68 -3.79
N CYS A 126 6.13 -12.13 -2.53
CA CYS A 126 6.63 -13.43 -2.12
C CYS A 126 5.48 -14.45 -2.31
N TYR A 127 5.67 -15.44 -3.19
CA TYR A 127 4.64 -16.44 -3.51
C TYR A 127 4.86 -17.79 -2.82
N HIS A 128 5.77 -17.87 -1.85
CA HIS A 128 6.13 -19.12 -1.17
C HIS A 128 5.43 -19.25 0.19
N GLU A 129 5.03 -20.46 0.57
CA GLU A 129 4.35 -20.76 1.85
C GLU A 129 5.26 -20.50 3.06
N ASP A 130 6.55 -20.84 2.93
CA ASP A 130 7.62 -20.43 3.86
C ASP A 130 8.10 -19.01 3.50
N ALA A 131 7.21 -18.05 3.66
CA ALA A 131 7.42 -16.69 3.17
C ALA A 131 8.70 -16.06 3.76
N PHE A 132 9.46 -15.37 2.90
CA PHE A 132 10.64 -14.58 3.24
C PHE A 132 11.88 -15.33 3.73
N ASP A 133 11.98 -16.65 3.53
CA ASP A 133 13.28 -17.34 3.49
C ASP A 133 13.92 -17.16 2.10
N PRO A 134 15.04 -16.42 1.98
CA PRO A 134 15.68 -16.17 0.69
C PRO A 134 16.19 -17.43 -0.01
N SER A 135 16.36 -18.54 0.71
CA SER A 135 16.85 -19.80 0.15
C SER A 135 15.80 -20.56 -0.67
N VAL A 136 14.51 -20.26 -0.46
CA VAL A 136 13.37 -20.89 -1.16
C VAL A 136 12.55 -19.91 -1.97
N ASP A 137 12.73 -18.60 -1.75
CA ASP A 137 12.06 -17.57 -2.53
C ASP A 137 12.75 -17.30 -3.87
N MET A 138 12.25 -17.97 -4.92
CA MET A 138 12.75 -17.80 -6.29
C MET A 138 12.64 -16.37 -6.84
N TYR A 139 11.82 -15.51 -6.23
CA TYR A 139 11.62 -14.11 -6.63
C TYR A 139 12.42 -13.12 -5.79
N TYR A 140 13.20 -13.59 -4.81
CA TYR A 140 13.99 -12.74 -3.94
C TYR A 140 14.95 -11.82 -4.72
N SER A 141 15.68 -12.38 -5.67
CA SER A 141 16.62 -11.63 -6.52
C SER A 141 15.91 -10.55 -7.35
N HIS A 142 14.70 -10.84 -7.84
CA HIS A 142 13.88 -9.86 -8.54
C HIS A 142 13.43 -8.72 -7.62
N ARG A 143 12.99 -9.01 -6.39
CA ARG A 143 12.65 -7.95 -5.41
C ARG A 143 13.86 -7.09 -5.05
N VAL A 144 15.03 -7.70 -4.85
CA VAL A 144 16.29 -6.96 -4.58
C VAL A 144 16.63 -6.03 -5.73
N ALA A 145 16.53 -6.51 -6.98
CA ALA A 145 16.77 -5.68 -8.16
C ALA A 145 15.75 -4.52 -8.25
N GLN A 146 14.46 -4.78 -8.03
CA GLN A 146 13.44 -3.74 -8.02
C GLN A 146 13.66 -2.70 -6.90
N ALA A 147 14.10 -3.12 -5.71
CA ALA A 147 14.42 -2.20 -4.63
C ALA A 147 15.62 -1.32 -4.98
N TYR A 148 16.62 -1.84 -5.70
CA TYR A 148 17.74 -1.06 -6.22
C TYR A 148 17.31 -0.07 -7.31
N ASP A 149 16.45 -0.50 -8.24
CA ASP A 149 15.88 0.36 -9.28
C ASP A 149 15.04 1.48 -8.66
N LEU A 150 14.22 1.16 -7.66
CA LEU A 150 13.45 2.11 -6.86
C LEU A 150 14.37 3.17 -6.23
N ALA A 151 15.42 2.73 -5.54
CA ALA A 151 16.35 3.64 -4.89
C ALA A 151 17.07 4.55 -5.89
N SER A 152 17.49 3.98 -7.03
CA SER A 152 18.11 4.72 -8.14
C SER A 152 17.16 5.77 -8.71
N PHE A 153 15.90 5.39 -8.97
CA PHE A 153 14.88 6.30 -9.46
C PHE A 153 14.63 7.45 -8.48
N ILE A 154 14.50 7.18 -7.19
CA ILE A 154 14.34 8.21 -6.15
C ILE A 154 15.55 9.16 -6.15
N GLN A 155 16.78 8.64 -6.14
CA GLN A 155 17.99 9.47 -6.15
C GLN A 155 18.08 10.38 -7.37
N LEU A 156 17.69 9.89 -8.55
CA LEU A 156 17.75 10.64 -9.81
C LEU A 156 16.63 11.67 -9.96
N THR A 157 15.47 11.43 -9.38
CA THR A 157 14.26 12.23 -9.63
C THR A 157 13.87 13.15 -8.49
N ARG A 158 14.38 12.91 -7.27
CA ARG A 158 14.08 13.76 -6.11
C ARG A 158 14.62 15.17 -6.32
N LYS A 159 13.75 16.17 -6.24
CA LYS A 159 14.08 17.59 -6.39
C LYS A 159 13.36 18.48 -5.38
N SER A 160 12.41 17.93 -4.63
CA SER A 160 11.57 18.66 -3.68
C SER A 160 12.16 18.72 -2.27
N GLU A 161 11.65 19.65 -1.46
CA GLU A 161 12.05 19.84 -0.07
C GLU A 161 11.64 18.67 0.82
N LEU A 162 10.53 18.00 0.50
CA LEU A 162 10.07 16.78 1.15
C LEU A 162 10.06 15.65 0.11
N CYS A 163 10.59 14.49 0.49
CA CYS A 163 10.54 13.26 -0.27
C CYS A 163 9.83 12.21 0.58
N VAL A 164 8.78 11.57 0.06
CA VAL A 164 8.04 10.50 0.73
C VAL A 164 7.93 9.31 -0.20
N LEU A 165 8.24 8.12 0.32
CA LEU A 165 7.99 6.84 -0.32
C LEU A 165 6.89 6.12 0.43
N CYS A 166 5.75 5.91 -0.23
CA CYS A 166 4.68 5.03 0.18
C CYS A 166 4.82 3.71 -0.58
N ALA A 167 5.08 2.62 0.12
CA ALA A 167 5.44 1.37 -0.53
C ALA A 167 4.79 0.16 0.11
N ASP A 168 4.39 -0.80 -0.71
CA ASP A 168 4.37 -2.21 -0.34
C ASP A 168 5.67 -2.82 -0.88
N LEU A 169 6.63 -3.09 0.00
CA LEU A 169 7.93 -3.63 -0.39
C LEU A 169 7.93 -5.16 -0.49
N ASN A 170 6.86 -5.84 -0.05
CA ASN A 170 6.82 -7.30 0.07
C ASN A 170 8.11 -7.83 0.74
N ALA A 171 8.54 -7.17 1.82
CA ALA A 171 9.75 -7.52 2.54
C ALA A 171 9.67 -7.08 4.01
N PRO A 172 10.03 -7.96 4.96
CA PRO A 172 10.16 -7.63 6.37
C PRO A 172 11.20 -6.55 6.64
N VAL A 173 11.11 -5.91 7.81
CA VAL A 173 11.97 -4.77 8.18
C VAL A 173 13.46 -5.09 8.11
N THR A 174 13.84 -6.30 8.51
CA THR A 174 15.24 -6.77 8.55
C THR A 174 15.77 -7.21 7.19
N ASP A 175 14.91 -7.33 6.17
CA ASP A 175 15.29 -7.81 4.85
C ASP A 175 16.08 -6.75 4.06
N LEU A 176 17.09 -7.19 3.31
CA LEU A 176 17.86 -6.35 2.39
C LEU A 176 16.95 -5.52 1.47
N VAL A 177 15.85 -6.09 0.97
CA VAL A 177 14.90 -5.39 0.09
C VAL A 177 14.35 -4.13 0.76
N ALA A 178 14.00 -4.19 2.05
CA ALA A 178 13.51 -3.04 2.80
C ALA A 178 14.64 -2.05 3.17
N GLN A 179 15.86 -2.56 3.36
CA GLN A 179 17.03 -1.76 3.75
C GLN A 179 17.62 -0.93 2.60
N ILE A 180 17.52 -1.39 1.35
CA ILE A 180 18.05 -0.69 0.17
C ILE A 180 17.53 0.75 0.05
N PRO A 181 16.20 1.01 -0.04
CA PRO A 181 15.71 2.38 -0.19
C PRO A 181 15.97 3.22 1.06
N LYS A 182 15.91 2.64 2.27
CA LYS A 182 16.25 3.34 3.53
C LYS A 182 17.69 3.85 3.50
N THR A 183 18.63 2.97 3.14
CA THR A 183 20.06 3.26 3.21
C THR A 183 20.54 4.12 2.06
N LEU A 184 20.23 3.74 0.82
CA LEU A 184 20.72 4.45 -0.37
C LEU A 184 20.07 5.83 -0.51
N CYS A 185 18.78 5.97 -0.21
CA CYS A 185 18.08 7.26 -0.31
C CYS A 185 18.09 8.07 0.99
N ARG A 186 18.63 7.51 2.09
CA ARG A 186 18.63 8.09 3.45
C ARG A 186 17.23 8.40 3.97
N LEU A 187 16.27 7.53 3.66
CA LEU A 187 14.89 7.71 4.07
C LEU A 187 14.70 7.17 5.50
N ARG A 188 14.04 7.97 6.32
CA ARG A 188 13.60 7.64 7.68
C ARG A 188 12.26 6.93 7.63
N ASP A 189 12.03 6.01 8.55
CA ASP A 189 10.75 5.32 8.69
C ASP A 189 9.82 6.13 9.59
N VAL A 190 8.55 6.28 9.19
CA VAL A 190 7.51 6.88 10.05
C VAL A 190 6.93 5.86 11.02
N LEU A 191 6.98 4.57 10.66
CA LEU A 191 6.40 3.49 11.44
C LEU A 191 7.40 2.91 12.44
N HIS A 192 6.89 2.38 13.54
CA HIS A 192 7.70 1.66 14.52
C HIS A 192 7.93 0.21 14.08
N ASP A 193 9.08 -0.38 14.42
CA ASP A 193 9.47 -1.70 13.90
C ASP A 193 8.53 -2.83 14.34
N GLU A 194 7.82 -2.65 15.45
CA GLU A 194 6.76 -3.52 15.95
C GLU A 194 5.42 -3.40 15.18
N ASP A 195 5.28 -2.44 14.25
CA ASP A 195 4.07 -2.29 13.46
C ASP A 195 3.92 -3.42 12.44
N THR A 196 2.80 -4.14 12.46
CA THR A 196 2.55 -5.25 11.51
C THR A 196 1.43 -4.91 10.53
N THR A 197 1.67 -5.13 9.24
CA THR A 197 0.79 -4.74 8.13
C THR A 197 0.29 -5.94 7.32
N TYR A 198 0.91 -7.10 7.52
CA TYR A 198 0.57 -8.38 6.89
C TYR A 198 0.43 -9.48 7.96
N TRP A 199 -0.54 -10.37 7.77
CA TRP A 199 -0.93 -11.42 8.75
C TRP A 199 -1.09 -10.92 10.19
N ASN A 200 -1.48 -9.65 10.34
CA ASN A 200 -1.79 -9.11 11.64
C ASN A 200 -3.05 -9.81 12.15
N HIS A 201 -3.04 -10.30 13.39
CA HIS A 201 -4.19 -10.97 14.01
C HIS A 201 -5.43 -10.08 14.12
N THR A 202 -5.28 -8.77 13.97
CA THR A 202 -6.41 -7.85 13.87
C THR A 202 -6.89 -7.64 12.44
N ASN A 203 -6.13 -8.06 11.42
CA ASN A 203 -6.55 -8.02 10.01
C ASN A 203 -7.61 -9.09 9.71
N THR A 204 -8.82 -8.64 9.36
CA THR A 204 -9.99 -9.47 9.07
C THR A 204 -9.92 -10.26 7.76
N PHE A 205 -8.88 -10.05 6.95
CA PHE A 205 -8.62 -10.81 5.73
C PHE A 205 -7.71 -12.01 5.94
N THR A 206 -7.02 -12.07 7.09
CA THR A 206 -6.24 -13.24 7.49
C THR A 206 -7.19 -14.19 8.22
N THR A 207 -7.39 -15.41 7.70
CA THR A 207 -8.34 -16.33 8.32
C THR A 207 -7.82 -16.76 9.70
N ASN A 208 -8.70 -17.19 10.61
CA ASN A 208 -8.28 -17.69 11.92
C ASN A 208 -7.31 -18.89 11.84
N ALA A 209 -7.34 -19.64 10.73
CA ALA A 209 -6.41 -20.74 10.46
C ALA A 209 -5.00 -20.23 10.07
N ASP A 210 -4.92 -19.11 9.36
CA ASP A 210 -3.67 -18.43 8.99
C ASP A 210 -3.06 -17.72 10.20
N ASN A 211 -3.90 -17.08 11.02
CA ASN A 211 -3.50 -16.38 12.26
C ASN A 211 -2.90 -17.31 13.32
N ALA A 212 -3.23 -18.59 13.33
CA ALA A 212 -2.69 -19.56 14.29
C ALA A 212 -1.32 -20.13 13.89
N LYS A 213 -0.88 -19.92 12.63
CA LYS A 213 0.32 -20.55 12.06
C LYS A 213 1.39 -19.56 11.63
N LEU A 214 1.03 -18.31 11.34
CA LEU A 214 1.91 -17.34 10.69
C LEU A 214 2.22 -16.17 11.61
N GLN A 215 3.50 -15.79 11.64
CA GLN A 215 3.97 -14.63 12.40
C GLN A 215 3.55 -13.34 11.67
N PRO A 216 2.95 -12.36 12.35
CA PRO A 216 2.67 -11.04 11.77
C PRO A 216 3.93 -10.37 11.23
N LEU A 217 3.83 -9.71 10.07
CA LEU A 217 4.95 -9.05 9.39
C LEU A 217 4.63 -7.61 9.01
N ARG A 218 5.67 -6.80 8.83
CA ARG A 218 5.60 -5.46 8.23
C ARG A 218 6.10 -5.51 6.80
N LEU A 219 5.22 -5.31 5.83
CA LEU A 219 5.56 -5.29 4.41
C LEU A 219 5.32 -3.91 3.77
N ASP A 220 4.50 -3.09 4.41
CA ASP A 220 4.14 -1.76 3.95
C ASP A 220 4.90 -0.69 4.75
N TYR A 221 5.36 0.35 4.04
CA TYR A 221 6.22 1.37 4.58
C TYR A 221 5.79 2.77 4.13
N VAL A 222 5.94 3.73 5.03
CA VAL A 222 5.97 5.15 4.68
C VAL A 222 7.32 5.70 5.14
N LEU A 223 8.20 5.90 4.17
CA LEU A 223 9.55 6.40 4.40
C LEU A 223 9.66 7.85 3.92
N PHE A 224 10.51 8.66 4.54
CA PHE A 224 10.63 10.06 4.18
C PHE A 224 12.01 10.65 4.44
N ASP A 225 12.33 11.69 3.70
CA ASP A 225 13.41 12.61 4.02
C ASP A 225 12.99 14.04 3.71
N TYR A 226 13.59 15.02 4.38
CA TYR A 226 13.30 16.42 4.14
C TYR A 226 14.56 17.28 4.26
N ASN A 227 14.60 18.36 3.48
CA ASN A 227 15.64 19.36 3.58
C ASN A 227 15.36 20.31 4.75
N ALA A 228 16.02 20.06 5.88
CA ALA A 228 15.88 20.86 7.11
C ALA A 228 16.24 22.35 6.93
N ARG A 229 17.01 22.73 5.90
CA ARG A 229 17.30 24.13 5.60
C ARG A 229 16.15 24.85 4.89
N ALA A 230 15.27 24.09 4.23
CA ALA A 230 14.13 24.63 3.50
C ALA A 230 12.84 24.62 4.32
N ILE A 231 12.72 23.70 5.28
CA ILE A 231 11.51 23.58 6.12
C ILE A 231 11.88 23.48 7.59
N ALA A 232 11.46 24.47 8.39
CA ALA A 232 11.76 24.53 9.82
C ALA A 232 10.86 23.60 10.67
N ASN A 233 9.66 23.27 10.19
CA ASN A 233 8.68 22.42 10.89
C ASN A 233 7.93 21.53 9.88
N VAL A 234 8.42 20.31 9.61
CA VAL A 234 7.64 19.27 8.92
C VAL A 234 7.23 18.22 9.95
N ASP A 235 5.93 17.98 10.08
CA ASP A 235 5.39 16.83 10.78
C ASP A 235 4.80 15.87 9.75
N VAL A 236 5.48 14.75 9.49
CA VAL A 236 4.98 13.70 8.61
C VAL A 236 4.28 12.65 9.46
N ARG A 237 2.96 12.67 9.46
CA ARG A 237 2.15 11.62 10.07
C ARG A 237 1.68 10.65 9.01
N ALA A 238 1.97 9.38 9.21
CA ALA A 238 1.56 8.32 8.32
C ALA A 238 0.68 7.32 9.06
N LYS A 239 -0.26 6.74 8.32
CA LYS A 239 -1.00 5.58 8.76
C LYS A 239 -0.91 4.53 7.67
N VAL A 240 -0.49 3.34 8.07
CA VAL A 240 -0.75 2.13 7.30
C VAL A 240 -1.81 1.38 8.06
N LEU A 241 -2.98 1.23 7.42
CA LEU A 241 -4.13 0.66 8.10
C LEU A 241 -4.02 -0.86 8.11
N LYS A 242 -3.95 -1.39 9.34
CA LYS A 242 -3.74 -2.80 9.69
C LYS A 242 -5.03 -3.64 9.61
N GLU A 243 -6.18 -2.99 9.46
CA GLU A 243 -7.52 -3.54 9.72
C GLU A 243 -8.57 -2.96 8.77
N TYR A 244 -9.56 -3.77 8.35
CA TYR A 244 -10.95 -3.31 8.21
C TYR A 244 -12.00 -4.40 8.51
N ALA A 245 -12.46 -4.38 9.78
CA ALA A 245 -13.83 -4.56 10.30
C ALA A 245 -14.40 -5.96 10.60
N HIS A 246 -14.61 -6.25 11.89
CA HIS A 246 -15.93 -6.40 12.52
C HIS A 246 -15.80 -6.43 14.06
N THR A 247 -16.46 -5.49 14.75
CA THR A 247 -16.91 -5.72 16.13
C THR A 247 -17.75 -6.99 16.14
N HIS A 248 -17.48 -7.87 17.10
CA HIS A 248 -18.19 -9.11 17.38
C HIS A 248 -19.65 -9.11 16.91
N VAL A 249 -19.93 -9.87 15.85
CA VAL A 249 -21.25 -10.52 15.76
C VAL A 249 -21.17 -11.65 16.78
N VAL A 250 -21.67 -11.41 17.98
CA VAL A 250 -22.09 -12.50 18.87
C VAL A 250 -23.21 -13.19 18.12
N ASN A 251 -22.89 -14.30 17.45
CA ASN A 251 -23.91 -15.25 17.05
C ASN A 251 -24.52 -15.78 18.35
N GLY A 252 -25.65 -15.19 18.75
CA GLY A 252 -26.58 -15.83 19.66
C GLY A 252 -27.07 -17.10 18.99
N TYR A 253 -26.38 -18.20 19.29
CA TYR A 253 -27.01 -19.52 19.27
C TYR A 253 -28.11 -19.49 20.32
N ASP A 254 -29.34 -19.17 19.92
CA ASP A 254 -30.52 -19.61 20.66
C ASP A 254 -30.75 -21.09 20.31
N ASN A 255 -29.99 -21.95 20.99
CA ASN A 255 -30.36 -23.34 21.18
C ASN A 255 -31.52 -23.37 22.18
N ASN A 256 -32.75 -23.33 21.68
CA ASN A 256 -33.91 -23.82 22.43
C ASN A 256 -34.78 -24.67 21.50
N ASN A 257 -34.25 -25.85 21.15
CA ASN A 257 -35.05 -27.06 20.98
C ASN A 257 -34.45 -28.10 21.93
N ASN A 258 -35.02 -28.19 23.12
CA ASN A 258 -35.09 -29.46 23.84
C ASN A 258 -36.57 -29.79 23.97
N ASP A 259 -36.96 -30.78 23.19
CA ASP A 259 -38.16 -31.57 23.39
C ASP A 259 -38.27 -32.05 24.84
N ASN A 260 -39.49 -32.08 25.35
CA ASN A 260 -39.97 -33.23 26.12
C ASN A 260 -41.49 -33.25 26.15
N ASP A 261 -42.04 -34.14 25.33
CA ASP A 261 -43.31 -34.84 25.54
C ASP A 261 -43.32 -35.48 26.94
N ASN A 262 -44.38 -35.26 27.73
CA ASN A 262 -45.20 -36.30 28.37
C ASN A 262 -46.07 -35.76 29.54
N ARG A 263 -47.37 -36.03 29.41
CA ARG A 263 -48.49 -35.97 30.39
C ARG A 263 -49.29 -34.68 30.50
#